data_AF-A0A964TY19-F1
#
_entry.id   AF-A0A964TY19-F1
#
_cell.length_a   1.000
_cell.length_b   1.000
_cell.length_c   1.000
_cell.angle_alpha   90.00
_cell.angle_beta   90.00
_cell.angle_gamma   90.00
#
_symmetry.space_group_name_H-M   'P 1'
#
loop_
_entity.id
_entity.type
_entity.pdbx_description
1 polymer ?
#
loop_
_entity_poly.entity_id
_entity_poly.type
_entity_poly.pdbx_seq_one_letter_code
_entity_poly.pdbx_strand_id
1 'polypeptide(L)'
;AYSPDAFFEMGYDIPQSMEELKALTQQIVDDGGTPWCIGLGSGAATGWPATDWVEDMMLRTQPPEVYDAWVANEMPFNDPAVIGAIEEFGAFARNEDYVQGGSEAVATTDFRDSPAGLFSIPPSCYMHRQASFIPAFFPEGTEVGQDVDFFYFPAFEEKDLGRPVLGAGTLFAITDPSDATNAMLEFLKLPIAHEMWMTQGGFLTAHGGVNLETYASDSERAQGEILSEATTFRFDASDLMPGEIGAGVFWTGMVDYVTGANAEDVATTIQERWDTLQ
;
A
#
# COMPACT_ATOMS: atom_id res chain seq x y z
N ALA A 1 0.14 -2.22 9.36
CA ALA A 1 -0.52 -2.96 10.44
C ALA A 1 0.53 -3.74 11.22
N TYR A 2 0.38 -3.84 12.53
CA TYR A 2 1.21 -4.63 13.44
C TYR A 2 0.38 -5.05 14.66
N SER A 3 0.85 -6.04 15.42
CA SER A 3 0.23 -6.39 16.71
C SER A 3 0.84 -5.53 17.83
N PRO A 4 0.05 -4.65 18.51
CA PRO A 4 0.54 -3.83 19.61
C PRO A 4 1.09 -4.65 20.77
N ASP A 5 0.42 -5.75 21.12
CA ASP A 5 0.87 -6.66 22.19
C ASP A 5 2.21 -7.30 21.83
N ALA A 6 2.39 -7.80 20.60
CA ALA A 6 3.65 -8.40 20.18
C ALA A 6 4.80 -7.37 20.19
N PHE A 7 4.55 -6.13 19.76
CA PHE A 7 5.54 -5.06 19.81
C PHE A 7 5.90 -4.69 21.25
N PHE A 8 4.91 -4.60 22.13
CA PHE A 8 5.13 -4.30 23.54
C PHE A 8 5.93 -5.41 24.25
N GLU A 9 5.59 -6.67 24.01
CA GLU A 9 6.28 -7.83 24.61
C GLU A 9 7.74 -7.93 24.15
N MET A 10 8.01 -7.65 22.87
CA MET A 10 9.36 -7.71 22.30
C MET A 10 10.15 -6.41 22.50
N GLY A 11 9.50 -5.33 22.92
CA GLY A 11 10.13 -4.02 23.12
C GLY A 11 10.49 -3.32 21.81
N TYR A 12 9.64 -3.45 20.79
CA TYR A 12 9.80 -2.77 19.50
C TYR A 12 9.16 -1.39 19.51
N ASP A 13 9.92 -0.41 19.01
CA ASP A 13 9.44 0.95 18.78
C ASP A 13 8.78 1.08 17.40
N ILE A 14 7.84 2.02 17.27
CA ILE A 14 7.22 2.34 15.98
C ILE A 14 8.21 3.16 15.14
N PRO A 15 8.64 2.67 13.97
CA PRO A 15 9.63 3.36 13.16
C PRO A 15 9.06 4.65 12.54
N GLN A 16 9.84 5.73 12.60
CA GLN A 16 9.50 7.05 12.07
C GLN A 16 10.18 7.37 10.74
N SER A 17 11.20 6.58 10.37
CA SER A 17 11.91 6.66 9.08
C SER A 17 12.02 5.28 8.42
N MET A 18 12.28 5.25 7.11
CA MET A 18 12.50 4.00 6.39
C MET A 18 13.77 3.28 6.89
N GLU A 19 14.78 4.05 7.30
CA GLU A 19 16.00 3.55 7.92
C GLU A 19 15.68 2.82 9.23
N GLU A 20 14.84 3.40 10.09
CA GLU A 20 14.36 2.77 11.32
C GLU A 20 13.49 1.54 11.02
N LEU A 21 12.63 1.58 10.01
CA LEU A 21 11.80 0.43 9.62
C LEU A 21 12.65 -0.75 9.13
N LYS A 22 13.70 -0.49 8.34
CA LYS A 22 14.65 -1.51 7.90
C LYS A 22 15.48 -2.04 9.06
N ALA A 23 15.89 -1.18 10.00
CA ALA A 23 16.57 -1.61 11.22
C ALA A 23 15.69 -2.50 12.09
N LEU A 24 14.41 -2.13 12.28
CA LEU A 24 13.42 -2.96 12.99
C LEU A 24 13.19 -4.30 12.27
N THR A 25 13.11 -4.28 10.94
CA THR A 25 13.01 -5.50 10.13
C THR A 25 14.18 -6.44 10.42
N GLN A 26 15.41 -5.93 10.47
CA GLN A 26 16.57 -6.76 10.82
C GLN A 26 16.55 -7.21 12.28
N GLN A 27 16.17 -6.32 13.21
CA GLN A 27 16.08 -6.64 14.64
C GLN A 27 15.13 -7.81 14.89
N ILE A 28 13.96 -7.82 14.25
CA ILE A 28 12.99 -8.93 14.39
C ILE A 28 13.61 -10.26 13.95
N VAL A 29 14.40 -10.29 12.88
CA VAL A 29 15.14 -11.50 12.47
C VAL A 29 16.18 -11.91 13.50
N ASP A 30 16.96 -10.95 14.01
CA ASP A 30 18.01 -11.20 15.00
C ASP A 30 17.42 -11.74 16.33
N ASP A 31 16.19 -11.34 16.66
CA ASP A 31 15.42 -11.83 17.80
C ASP A 31 14.73 -13.19 17.53
N GLY A 32 14.87 -13.73 16.31
CA GLY A 32 14.34 -15.05 15.90
C GLY A 32 12.89 -15.03 15.41
N GLY A 33 12.35 -13.85 15.11
CA GLY A 33 11.03 -13.66 14.51
C GLY A 33 11.08 -13.47 13.00
N THR A 34 9.89 -13.35 12.39
CA THR A 34 9.73 -13.03 10.97
C THR A 34 9.09 -11.65 10.82
N PRO A 35 9.73 -10.67 10.19
CA PRO A 35 9.22 -9.30 10.12
C PRO A 35 7.89 -9.15 9.39
N TRP A 36 7.74 -9.69 8.18
CA TRP A 36 6.69 -9.30 7.26
C TRP A 36 5.72 -10.43 6.89
N CYS A 37 4.44 -10.11 6.97
CA CYS A 37 3.36 -10.84 6.33
C CYS A 37 3.12 -10.20 4.95
N ILE A 38 3.40 -10.91 3.86
CA ILE A 38 3.18 -10.39 2.50
C ILE A 38 2.47 -11.46 1.66
N GLY A 39 1.37 -11.09 1.01
CA GLY A 39 0.67 -11.93 0.04
C GLY A 39 0.30 -11.14 -1.20
N LEU A 40 0.66 -11.69 -2.36
CA LEU A 40 0.42 -11.09 -3.68
C LEU A 40 -0.70 -11.79 -4.46
N GLY A 41 -1.14 -12.95 -3.98
CA GLY A 41 -2.19 -13.75 -4.58
C GLY A 41 -3.52 -13.01 -4.57
N SER A 42 -4.21 -12.97 -5.71
CA SER A 42 -5.53 -12.33 -5.83
C SER A 42 -6.35 -12.90 -6.99
N GLY A 43 -6.21 -14.20 -7.24
CA GLY A 43 -6.84 -14.87 -8.39
C GLY A 43 -6.39 -14.26 -9.72
N ALA A 44 -7.33 -13.76 -10.52
CA ALA A 44 -7.03 -13.13 -11.80
C ALA A 44 -6.27 -11.79 -11.69
N ALA A 45 -6.24 -11.18 -10.50
CA ALA A 45 -5.50 -9.95 -10.23
C ALA A 45 -4.17 -10.18 -9.48
N THR A 46 -3.72 -11.44 -9.37
CA THR A 46 -2.46 -11.76 -8.69
C THR A 46 -1.31 -10.88 -9.20
N GLY A 47 -0.61 -10.22 -8.27
CA GLY A 47 0.46 -9.26 -8.58
C GLY A 47 0.10 -7.80 -8.28
N TRP A 48 -1.18 -7.43 -8.20
CA TRP A 48 -1.59 -6.06 -7.85
C TRP A 48 -0.98 -5.56 -6.54
N PRO A 49 -0.92 -6.33 -5.42
CA PRO A 49 -0.36 -5.78 -4.19
C PRO A 49 1.11 -5.41 -4.32
N ALA A 50 1.84 -6.05 -5.24
CA ALA A 50 3.25 -5.75 -5.49
C ALA A 50 3.43 -4.47 -6.30
N THR A 51 2.49 -4.12 -7.18
CA THR A 51 2.55 -2.82 -7.86
C THR A 51 2.35 -1.69 -6.86
N ASP A 52 1.41 -1.80 -5.92
CA ASP A 52 1.26 -0.82 -4.84
C ASP A 52 2.54 -0.66 -4.01
N TRP A 53 3.31 -1.74 -3.78
CA TRP A 53 4.60 -1.66 -3.10
C TRP A 53 5.60 -0.85 -3.90
N VAL A 54 5.75 -1.15 -5.20
CA VAL A 54 6.68 -0.44 -6.09
C VAL A 54 6.31 1.03 -6.23
N GLU A 55 5.03 1.33 -6.33
CA GLU A 55 4.52 2.70 -6.46
C GLU A 55 4.75 3.51 -5.19
N ASP A 56 4.54 2.91 -4.03
CA ASP A 56 4.84 3.56 -2.76
C ASP A 56 6.36 3.74 -2.58
N MET A 57 7.18 2.78 -3.05
CA MET A 57 8.64 2.93 -3.12
C MET A 57 9.06 4.07 -4.07
N MET A 58 8.40 4.23 -5.21
CA MET A 58 8.65 5.35 -6.13
C MET A 58 8.43 6.68 -5.41
N LEU A 59 7.31 6.84 -4.69
CA LEU A 59 7.04 8.06 -3.92
C LEU A 59 8.04 8.31 -2.77
N ARG A 60 8.68 7.25 -2.25
CA ARG A 60 9.65 7.33 -1.14
C ARG A 60 11.10 7.44 -1.57
N THR A 61 11.38 7.18 -2.84
CA THR A 61 12.73 7.22 -3.39
C THR A 61 12.92 8.33 -4.41
N GLN A 62 11.82 8.84 -4.99
CA GLN A 62 11.81 9.84 -6.04
C GLN A 62 10.83 11.01 -5.74
N PRO A 63 11.12 12.21 -6.26
CA PRO A 63 10.16 13.33 -6.26
C PRO A 63 8.86 12.99 -7.01
N PRO A 64 7.73 13.63 -6.66
CA PRO A 64 6.43 13.36 -7.28
C PRO A 64 6.41 13.57 -8.81
N GLU A 65 7.22 14.46 -9.34
CA GLU A 65 7.29 14.71 -10.79
C GLU A 65 7.87 13.51 -11.55
N VAL A 66 8.76 12.73 -10.91
CA VAL A 66 9.30 11.49 -11.48
C VAL A 66 8.21 10.41 -11.51
N TYR A 67 7.41 10.32 -10.45
CA TYR A 67 6.24 9.44 -10.42
C TYR A 67 5.26 9.78 -11.54
N ASP A 68 4.92 11.07 -11.69
CA ASP A 68 3.99 11.54 -12.72
C ASP A 68 4.49 11.25 -14.14
N ALA A 69 5.78 11.49 -14.41
CA ALA A 69 6.41 11.18 -15.68
C ALA A 69 6.40 9.68 -15.99
N TRP A 70 6.62 8.83 -14.99
CA TRP A 70 6.56 7.38 -15.13
C TRP A 70 5.13 6.89 -15.43
N VAL A 71 4.13 7.38 -14.70
CA VAL A 71 2.71 7.02 -14.95
C VAL A 71 2.27 7.43 -16.35
N ALA A 72 2.73 8.59 -16.84
CA ALA A 72 2.45 9.07 -18.19
C ALA A 72 3.27 8.37 -19.29
N ASN A 73 4.21 7.48 -18.92
CA ASN A 73 5.23 6.90 -19.80
C ASN A 73 6.05 7.96 -20.58
N GLU A 74 6.25 9.13 -19.98
CA GLU A 74 7.27 10.12 -20.37
C GLU A 74 8.66 9.70 -19.86
N MET A 75 8.68 8.87 -18.81
CA MET A 75 9.83 8.12 -18.31
C MET A 75 9.55 6.61 -18.45
N PRO A 76 10.46 5.83 -19.04
CA PRO A 76 10.22 4.42 -19.28
C PRO A 76 10.30 3.57 -18.01
N PHE A 77 9.68 2.41 -18.01
CA PHE A 77 9.73 1.43 -16.92
C PHE A 77 11.14 0.94 -16.60
N ASN A 78 12.02 0.85 -17.61
CA ASN A 78 13.41 0.46 -17.41
C ASN A 78 14.34 1.63 -17.08
N ASP A 79 13.79 2.78 -16.68
CA ASP A 79 14.57 3.85 -16.06
C ASP A 79 15.18 3.36 -14.73
N PRO A 80 16.44 3.72 -14.41
CA PRO A 80 17.08 3.36 -13.15
C PRO A 80 16.28 3.73 -11.89
N ALA A 81 15.46 4.79 -11.93
CA ALA A 81 14.60 5.17 -10.82
C ALA A 81 13.52 4.10 -10.52
N VAL A 82 12.87 3.59 -11.59
CA VAL A 82 11.82 2.56 -11.49
C VAL A 82 12.42 1.22 -11.09
N ILE A 83 13.54 0.83 -11.72
CA ILE A 83 14.29 -0.38 -11.34
C ILE A 83 14.69 -0.31 -9.86
N GLY A 84 15.17 0.84 -9.40
CA GLY A 84 15.50 1.07 -7.99
C GLY A 84 14.31 0.84 -7.05
N ALA A 85 13.12 1.33 -7.40
CA ALA A 85 11.92 1.09 -6.59
C ALA A 85 11.48 -0.39 -6.57
N ILE A 86 11.63 -1.12 -7.68
CA ILE A 86 11.41 -2.56 -7.74
C ILE A 86 12.38 -3.31 -6.82
N GLU A 87 13.67 -2.93 -6.83
CA GLU A 87 14.68 -3.53 -5.95
C GLU A 87 14.44 -3.19 -4.47
N GLU A 88 13.98 -1.98 -4.16
CA GLU A 88 13.58 -1.60 -2.79
C GLU A 88 12.40 -2.43 -2.29
N PHE A 89 11.40 -2.71 -3.13
CA PHE A 89 10.36 -3.69 -2.82
C PHE A 89 10.93 -5.09 -2.59
N GLY A 90 11.86 -5.53 -3.46
CA GLY A 90 12.52 -6.82 -3.32
C GLY A 90 13.31 -7.00 -2.04
N ALA A 91 13.89 -5.92 -1.49
CA ALA A 91 14.58 -5.96 -0.21
C ALA A 91 13.67 -6.43 0.95
N PHE A 92 12.35 -6.21 0.84
CA PHE A 92 11.35 -6.73 1.77
C PHE A 92 10.86 -8.12 1.35
N ALA A 93 10.48 -8.30 0.09
CA ALA A 93 9.72 -9.47 -0.36
C ALA A 93 10.57 -10.69 -0.72
N ARG A 94 11.86 -10.51 -1.04
CA ARG A 94 12.74 -11.57 -1.56
C ARG A 94 13.76 -12.10 -0.56
N ASN A 95 13.82 -11.54 0.63
CA ASN A 95 14.66 -12.07 1.70
C ASN A 95 13.90 -13.16 2.46
N GLU A 96 14.40 -14.40 2.38
CA GLU A 96 13.78 -15.58 2.99
C GLU A 96 13.52 -15.45 4.50
N ASP A 97 14.37 -14.70 5.21
CA ASP A 97 14.22 -14.49 6.65
C ASP A 97 13.21 -13.38 6.96
N TYR A 98 12.88 -12.53 5.99
CA TYR A 98 12.03 -11.35 6.20
C TYR A 98 10.54 -11.68 6.09
N VAL A 99 10.17 -12.73 5.36
CA VAL A 99 8.78 -12.99 4.98
C VAL A 99 8.28 -14.34 5.47
N GLN A 100 7.02 -14.36 5.93
CA GLN A 100 6.40 -15.59 6.40
C GLN A 100 6.33 -16.64 5.27
N GLY A 101 6.98 -17.79 5.49
CA GLY A 101 6.97 -18.90 4.53
C GLY A 101 8.01 -18.78 3.41
N GLY A 102 8.86 -17.75 3.44
CA GLY A 102 9.90 -17.52 2.43
C GLY A 102 9.41 -16.75 1.20
N SER A 103 10.34 -16.37 0.32
CA SER A 103 10.07 -15.49 -0.82
C SER A 103 9.07 -16.09 -1.82
N GLU A 104 9.10 -17.41 -2.02
CA GLU A 104 8.14 -18.13 -2.88
C GLU A 104 6.70 -18.07 -2.33
N ALA A 105 6.53 -18.03 -1.00
CA ALA A 105 5.21 -17.95 -0.38
C ALA A 105 4.54 -16.59 -0.61
N VAL A 106 5.33 -15.52 -0.75
CA VAL A 106 4.83 -14.16 -1.00
C VAL A 106 3.99 -14.10 -2.29
N ALA A 107 4.45 -14.75 -3.36
CA ALA A 107 3.78 -14.77 -4.65
C ALA A 107 2.45 -15.55 -4.64
N THR A 108 2.30 -16.53 -3.73
CA THR A 108 1.20 -17.50 -3.77
C THR A 108 0.18 -17.32 -2.65
N THR A 109 0.56 -16.66 -1.55
CA THR A 109 -0.35 -16.33 -0.44
C THR A 109 -1.38 -15.30 -0.88
N ASP A 110 -2.68 -15.59 -0.71
CA ASP A 110 -3.73 -14.63 -1.03
C ASP A 110 -3.61 -13.40 -0.11
N PHE A 111 -3.73 -12.20 -0.66
CA PHE A 111 -3.61 -10.95 0.12
C PHE A 111 -4.65 -10.86 1.25
N ARG A 112 -5.77 -11.58 1.13
CA ARG A 112 -6.81 -11.64 2.18
C ARG A 112 -6.38 -12.52 3.35
N ASP A 113 -5.55 -13.52 3.08
CA ASP A 113 -5.05 -14.48 4.06
C ASP A 113 -3.72 -14.02 4.68
N SER A 114 -2.93 -13.20 3.97
CA SER A 114 -1.63 -12.71 4.45
C SER A 114 -1.64 -12.04 5.83
N PRO A 115 -2.65 -11.24 6.25
CA PRO A 115 -2.62 -10.65 7.59
C PRO A 115 -2.80 -11.68 8.73
N ALA A 116 -3.21 -12.93 8.45
CA ALA A 116 -3.47 -13.94 9.48
C ALA A 116 -2.24 -14.22 10.38
N GLY A 117 -1.03 -14.05 9.85
CA GLY A 117 0.21 -14.22 10.60
C GLY A 117 0.39 -13.25 11.76
N LEU A 118 -0.25 -12.07 11.72
CA LEU A 118 -0.26 -11.09 12.83
C LEU A 118 -1.03 -11.61 14.05
N PHE A 119 -1.97 -12.52 13.86
CA PHE A 119 -2.93 -12.96 14.88
C PHE A 119 -2.62 -14.34 15.46
N SER A 120 -1.56 -15.01 14.99
CA SER A 120 -1.13 -16.28 15.58
C SER A 120 -0.41 -16.05 16.92
N ILE A 121 -0.36 -17.08 17.77
CA ILE A 121 0.35 -17.03 19.06
C ILE A 121 1.38 -18.16 19.12
N PRO A 122 2.69 -17.85 19.08
CA PRO A 122 3.29 -16.53 18.79
C PRO A 122 2.96 -16.03 17.37
N PRO A 123 3.10 -14.72 17.08
CA PRO A 123 2.88 -14.19 15.74
C PRO A 123 3.82 -14.85 14.74
N SER A 124 3.28 -15.22 13.58
CA SER A 124 4.04 -15.83 12.48
C SER A 124 4.79 -14.76 11.69
N CYS A 125 4.34 -13.51 11.80
CA CYS A 125 5.03 -12.33 11.33
C CYS A 125 4.55 -11.10 12.10
N TYR A 126 5.37 -10.05 12.16
CA TYR A 126 5.15 -8.91 13.05
C TYR A 126 4.49 -7.70 12.40
N MET A 127 4.64 -7.53 11.08
CA MET A 127 4.16 -6.38 10.32
C MET A 127 3.49 -6.80 9.02
N HIS A 128 2.50 -6.03 8.59
CA HIS A 128 1.80 -6.20 7.32
C HIS A 128 1.53 -4.82 6.70
N ARG A 129 1.84 -4.66 5.41
CA ARG A 129 1.53 -3.43 4.66
C ARG A 129 0.44 -3.74 3.63
N GLN A 130 -0.66 -3.02 3.73
CA GLN A 130 -1.77 -3.05 2.78
C GLN A 130 -2.65 -1.81 2.99
N ALA A 131 -3.52 -1.51 2.02
CA ALA A 131 -4.47 -0.40 2.09
C ALA A 131 -5.45 -0.51 3.27
N SER A 132 -6.11 0.60 3.58
CA SER A 132 -7.01 0.76 4.74
C SER A 132 -8.25 -0.15 4.74
N PHE A 133 -8.55 -0.83 3.64
CA PHE A 133 -9.64 -1.81 3.58
C PHE A 133 -9.27 -3.17 4.19
N ILE A 134 -7.97 -3.45 4.41
CA ILE A 134 -7.51 -4.77 4.88
C ILE A 134 -8.17 -5.28 6.18
N PRO A 135 -8.64 -4.43 7.13
CA PRO A 135 -9.35 -4.91 8.30
C PRO A 135 -10.59 -5.75 8.00
N ALA A 136 -11.19 -5.61 6.81
CA ALA A 136 -12.32 -6.45 6.38
C ALA A 136 -11.97 -7.95 6.28
N PHE A 137 -10.68 -8.30 6.28
CA PHE A 137 -10.17 -9.68 6.21
C PHE A 137 -9.52 -10.14 7.51
N PHE A 138 -9.55 -9.33 8.58
CA PHE A 138 -9.09 -9.76 9.89
C PHE A 138 -10.06 -10.76 10.52
N PRO A 139 -9.62 -11.57 11.49
CA PRO A 139 -10.49 -12.49 12.22
C PRO A 139 -11.74 -11.80 12.79
N GLU A 140 -12.86 -12.52 12.84
CA GLU A 140 -14.09 -11.98 13.43
C GLU A 140 -13.87 -11.63 14.90
N GLY A 141 -14.28 -10.42 15.29
CA GLY A 141 -14.11 -9.91 16.64
C GLY A 141 -12.80 -9.17 16.90
N THR A 142 -11.92 -9.04 15.90
CA THR A 142 -10.71 -8.21 16.01
C THR A 142 -11.06 -6.74 16.26
N GLU A 143 -10.49 -6.17 17.32
CA GLU A 143 -10.60 -4.75 17.67
C GLU A 143 -9.37 -3.98 17.17
N VAL A 144 -9.57 -3.17 16.12
CA VAL A 144 -8.53 -2.28 15.58
C VAL A 144 -8.22 -1.16 16.60
N GLY A 145 -6.93 -0.91 16.84
CA GLY A 145 -6.40 -0.04 17.90
C GLY A 145 -6.11 -0.78 19.21
N GLN A 146 -6.47 -2.05 19.32
CA GLN A 146 -6.15 -2.92 20.47
C GLN A 146 -5.42 -4.18 20.01
N ASP A 147 -6.09 -5.06 19.26
CA ASP A 147 -5.50 -6.33 18.79
C ASP A 147 -4.50 -6.13 17.64
N VAL A 148 -4.74 -5.09 16.84
CA VAL A 148 -3.96 -4.69 15.67
C VAL A 148 -4.01 -3.18 15.53
N ASP A 149 -2.90 -2.55 15.20
CA ASP A 149 -2.88 -1.11 14.94
C ASP A 149 -2.01 -0.75 13.72
N PHE A 150 -2.02 0.53 13.35
CA PHE A 150 -1.38 1.04 12.15
C PHE A 150 -0.44 2.18 12.47
N PHE A 151 0.66 2.25 11.72
CA PHE A 151 1.53 3.42 11.67
C PHE A 151 1.72 3.83 10.22
N TYR A 152 2.08 5.10 10.02
CA TYR A 152 2.43 5.62 8.71
C TYR A 152 3.66 4.87 8.18
N PHE A 153 3.54 4.25 7.02
CA PHE A 153 4.68 3.62 6.37
C PHE A 153 5.70 4.73 6.04
N PRO A 154 6.89 4.73 6.67
CA PRO A 154 7.72 5.93 6.77
C PRO A 154 8.46 6.22 5.47
N ALA A 155 8.85 7.49 5.26
CA ALA A 155 9.72 7.87 4.15
C ALA A 155 11.19 7.74 4.56
N PHE A 156 12.10 7.71 3.58
CA PHE A 156 13.53 7.83 3.86
C PHE A 156 13.83 9.24 4.37
N GLU A 157 14.45 9.34 5.55
CA GLU A 157 14.83 10.64 6.12
C GLU A 157 15.85 11.35 5.22
N GLU A 158 16.82 10.59 4.67
CA GLU A 158 17.89 11.14 3.85
C GLU A 158 17.42 11.68 2.49
N LYS A 159 16.22 11.30 2.04
CA LYS A 159 15.67 11.72 0.74
C LYS A 159 14.92 13.04 0.80
N ASP A 160 14.45 13.45 1.98
CA ASP A 160 13.70 14.70 2.21
C ASP A 160 12.50 14.88 1.23
N LEU A 161 11.69 13.83 1.07
CA LEU A 161 10.53 13.81 0.17
C LEU A 161 9.19 14.11 0.88
N GLY A 162 9.25 14.49 2.16
CA GLY A 162 8.09 14.74 3.01
C GLY A 162 7.38 13.44 3.43
N ARG A 163 6.05 13.50 3.49
CA ARG A 163 5.16 12.40 3.91
C ARG A 163 4.24 11.99 2.75
N PRO A 164 4.76 11.26 1.74
CA PRO A 164 3.95 10.78 0.63
C PRO A 164 2.93 9.72 1.05
N VAL A 165 1.73 9.80 0.49
CA VAL A 165 0.69 8.79 0.62
C VAL A 165 0.26 8.33 -0.77
N LEU A 166 0.37 7.02 -1.02
CA LEU A 166 -0.28 6.34 -2.13
C LEU A 166 -1.71 5.99 -1.74
N GLY A 167 -2.66 6.09 -2.67
CA GLY A 167 -4.00 5.55 -2.43
C GLY A 167 -4.81 5.34 -3.69
N ALA A 168 -5.86 4.53 -3.58
CA ALA A 168 -6.92 4.46 -4.57
C ALA A 168 -8.09 5.38 -4.18
N GLY A 169 -9.07 5.54 -5.07
CA GLY A 169 -10.27 6.32 -4.76
C GLY A 169 -11.49 5.91 -5.57
N THR A 170 -12.66 6.27 -5.07
CA THR A 170 -13.94 6.07 -5.76
C THR A 170 -14.40 7.38 -6.39
N LEU A 171 -14.72 7.33 -7.69
CA LEU A 171 -15.27 8.45 -8.43
C LEU A 171 -16.76 8.22 -8.72
N PHE A 172 -17.57 9.25 -8.52
CA PHE A 172 -18.97 9.27 -8.96
C PHE A 172 -19.10 10.04 -10.26
N ALA A 173 -19.71 9.42 -11.28
CA ALA A 173 -19.98 10.05 -12.57
C ALA A 173 -21.48 9.97 -12.89
N ILE A 174 -22.02 11.06 -13.45
CA ILE A 174 -23.37 11.07 -13.99
C ILE A 174 -23.34 10.52 -15.41
N THR A 175 -24.03 9.42 -15.64
CA THR A 175 -24.20 8.81 -16.98
C THR A 175 -25.48 9.29 -17.69
N ASP A 176 -26.52 9.66 -16.93
CA ASP A 176 -27.75 10.27 -17.44
C ASP A 176 -28.11 11.52 -16.62
N PRO A 177 -27.94 12.73 -17.18
CA PRO A 177 -28.10 13.97 -16.42
C PRO A 177 -29.57 14.35 -16.19
N SER A 178 -29.91 14.59 -14.92
CA SER A 178 -31.19 15.12 -14.46
C SER A 178 -30.99 16.05 -13.27
N ASP A 179 -32.02 16.82 -12.90
CA ASP A 179 -32.00 17.64 -11.69
C ASP A 179 -31.71 16.79 -10.43
N ALA A 180 -32.23 15.56 -10.39
CA ALA A 180 -32.03 14.65 -9.27
C ALA A 180 -30.58 14.13 -9.17
N THR A 181 -29.97 13.75 -10.30
CA THR A 181 -28.58 13.26 -10.29
C THR A 181 -27.60 14.39 -9.98
N ASN A 182 -27.86 15.61 -10.48
CA ASN A 182 -27.07 16.79 -10.15
C ASN A 182 -27.17 17.11 -8.65
N ALA A 183 -28.38 17.11 -8.09
CA ALA A 183 -28.58 17.35 -6.66
C ALA A 183 -27.86 16.29 -5.78
N MET A 184 -27.85 15.02 -6.20
CA MET A 184 -27.12 13.97 -5.49
C MET A 184 -25.60 14.20 -5.52
N LEU A 185 -25.02 14.54 -6.68
CA LEU A 185 -23.59 14.86 -6.74
C LEU A 185 -23.23 16.10 -5.91
N GLU A 186 -24.07 17.13 -5.91
CA GLU A 186 -23.83 18.31 -5.05
C GLU A 186 -23.92 17.96 -3.56
N PHE A 187 -24.84 17.07 -3.16
CA PHE A 187 -24.89 16.55 -1.79
C PHE A 187 -23.61 15.79 -1.42
N LEU A 188 -23.12 14.92 -2.30
CA LEU A 188 -21.89 14.13 -2.06
C LEU A 188 -20.63 15.00 -1.91
N LYS A 189 -20.65 16.25 -2.37
CA LYS A 189 -19.54 17.21 -2.15
C LYS A 189 -19.57 17.89 -0.79
N LEU A 190 -20.62 17.73 0.01
CA LEU A 190 -20.76 18.41 1.30
C LEU A 190 -20.04 17.64 2.42
N PRO A 191 -19.43 18.32 3.41
CA PRO A 191 -18.82 17.66 4.57
C PRO A 191 -19.74 16.65 5.23
N ILE A 192 -21.02 16.99 5.39
CA ILE A 192 -22.01 16.12 6.06
C ILE A 192 -22.17 14.76 5.35
N ALA A 193 -22.07 14.69 4.03
CA ALA A 193 -22.18 13.43 3.31
C ALA A 193 -20.98 12.51 3.64
N HIS A 194 -19.79 13.09 3.72
CA HIS A 194 -18.57 12.37 4.11
C HIS A 194 -18.61 11.97 5.59
N GLU A 195 -18.95 12.89 6.50
CA GLU A 195 -19.07 12.61 7.94
C GLU A 195 -20.09 11.50 8.23
N MET A 196 -21.21 11.46 7.49
CA MET A 196 -22.18 10.36 7.57
C MET A 196 -21.59 9.00 7.19
N TRP A 197 -20.64 8.93 6.26
CA TRP A 197 -19.93 7.68 5.96
C TRP A 197 -18.82 7.39 6.97
N MET A 198 -18.07 8.41 7.39
CA MET A 198 -17.01 8.26 8.40
C MET A 198 -17.54 7.63 9.70
N THR A 199 -18.76 8.00 10.12
CA THR A 199 -19.40 7.43 11.33
C THR A 199 -19.82 5.96 11.19
N GLN A 200 -19.87 5.42 9.97
CA GLN A 200 -20.21 4.01 9.71
C GLN A 200 -18.98 3.10 9.65
N GLY A 201 -17.78 3.68 9.58
CA GLY A 201 -16.51 2.96 9.45
C GLY A 201 -16.22 2.46 8.02
N GLY A 202 -15.00 2.00 7.80
CA GLY A 202 -14.49 1.47 6.52
C GLY A 202 -14.32 2.53 5.42
N PHE A 203 -14.25 3.80 5.80
CA PHE A 203 -14.21 4.92 4.85
C PHE A 203 -13.19 5.97 5.27
N LEU A 204 -12.31 6.39 4.35
CA LEU A 204 -11.45 7.57 4.48
C LEU A 204 -11.87 8.62 3.47
N THR A 205 -11.81 9.89 3.86
CA THR A 205 -12.26 11.00 3.03
C THR A 205 -11.12 11.91 2.57
N ALA A 206 -11.15 12.29 1.29
CA ALA A 206 -10.30 13.36 0.74
C ALA A 206 -10.90 14.76 0.95
N HIS A 207 -12.10 14.86 1.54
CA HIS A 207 -12.78 16.15 1.74
C HIS A 207 -12.16 16.92 2.91
N GLY A 208 -11.32 17.91 2.63
CA GLY A 208 -10.58 18.67 3.66
C GLY A 208 -11.41 19.56 4.61
N GLY A 209 -12.72 19.63 4.43
CA GLY A 209 -13.64 20.38 5.30
C GLY A 209 -14.42 19.56 6.34
N VAL A 210 -14.10 18.28 6.52
CA VAL A 210 -14.77 17.42 7.52
C VAL A 210 -14.22 17.61 8.93
N ASN A 211 -15.00 17.23 9.94
CA ASN A 211 -14.52 17.02 11.30
C ASN A 211 -13.97 15.58 11.47
N LEU A 212 -12.65 15.41 11.63
CA LEU A 212 -12.05 14.07 11.79
C LEU A 212 -12.53 13.33 13.05
N GLU A 213 -13.07 14.01 14.06
CA GLU A 213 -13.66 13.35 15.25
C GLU A 213 -14.94 12.55 14.93
N THR A 214 -15.45 12.61 13.69
CA THR A 214 -16.60 11.81 13.28
C THR A 214 -16.22 10.43 12.75
N TYR A 215 -14.94 10.09 12.63
CA TYR A 215 -14.53 8.72 12.29
C TYR A 215 -15.02 7.74 13.37
N ALA A 216 -15.42 6.54 12.93
CA ALA A 216 -16.02 5.55 13.82
C ALA A 216 -15.04 4.99 14.87
N SER A 217 -13.73 5.12 14.64
CA SER A 217 -12.67 4.68 15.54
C SER A 217 -11.46 5.61 15.55
N ASP A 218 -10.68 5.55 16.62
CA ASP A 218 -9.44 6.32 16.76
C ASP A 218 -8.40 5.93 15.70
N SER A 219 -8.32 4.64 15.33
CA SER A 219 -7.42 4.19 14.26
C SER A 219 -7.85 4.67 12.87
N GLU A 220 -9.15 4.81 12.60
CA GLU A 220 -9.62 5.45 11.36
C GLU A 220 -9.36 6.96 11.37
N ARG A 221 -9.50 7.61 12.53
CA ARG A 221 -9.10 9.00 12.70
C ARG A 221 -7.62 9.20 12.41
N ALA A 222 -6.74 8.36 12.95
CA ALA A 222 -5.31 8.40 12.69
C ALA A 222 -4.98 8.17 11.19
N GLN A 223 -5.67 7.25 10.51
CA GLN A 223 -5.51 7.08 9.05
C GLN A 223 -6.00 8.30 8.26
N GLY A 224 -7.10 8.92 8.69
CA GLY A 224 -7.59 10.18 8.13
C GLY A 224 -6.62 11.33 8.33
N GLU A 225 -5.96 11.41 9.49
CA GLU A 225 -4.89 12.37 9.78
C GLU A 225 -3.72 12.16 8.83
N ILE A 226 -3.23 10.92 8.67
CA ILE A 226 -2.16 10.57 7.70
C ILE A 226 -2.50 11.10 6.30
N LEU A 227 -3.73 10.88 5.83
CA LEU A 227 -4.16 11.36 4.51
C LEU A 227 -4.23 12.89 4.44
N SER A 228 -4.75 13.54 5.49
CA SER A 228 -4.92 14.99 5.53
C SER A 228 -3.60 15.77 5.69
N GLU A 229 -2.62 15.16 6.35
CA GLU A 229 -1.29 15.72 6.61
C GLU A 229 -0.26 15.32 5.54
N ALA A 230 -0.64 14.48 4.58
CA ALA A 230 0.23 14.05 3.50
C ALA A 230 0.77 15.28 2.74
N THR A 231 2.10 15.36 2.59
CA THR A 231 2.71 16.44 1.80
C THR A 231 2.50 16.23 0.31
N THR A 232 2.33 14.97 -0.08
CA THR A 232 2.13 14.51 -1.45
C THR A 232 1.13 13.36 -1.43
N PHE A 233 0.14 13.39 -2.31
CA PHE A 233 -0.74 12.26 -2.59
C PHE A 233 -0.64 11.89 -4.06
N ARG A 234 -0.58 10.59 -4.37
CA ARG A 234 -0.76 10.07 -5.74
C ARG A 234 -1.70 8.88 -5.75
N PHE A 235 -2.48 8.81 -6.83
CA PHE A 235 -3.27 7.63 -7.13
C PHE A 235 -2.33 6.50 -7.52
N ASP A 236 -2.75 5.27 -7.22
CA ASP A 236 -2.13 4.04 -7.71
C ASP A 236 -1.78 4.17 -9.21
N ALA A 237 -0.52 3.94 -9.53
CA ALA A 237 0.00 4.12 -10.88
C ALA A 237 -0.61 3.08 -11.81
N SER A 238 -0.65 1.82 -11.39
CA SER A 238 -1.19 0.72 -12.18
C SER A 238 -2.65 0.96 -12.58
N ASP A 239 -3.44 1.61 -11.71
CA ASP A 239 -4.82 2.04 -11.99
C ASP A 239 -4.91 3.17 -13.04
N LEU A 240 -3.89 4.03 -13.11
CA LEU A 240 -3.82 5.15 -14.06
C LEU A 240 -3.24 4.76 -15.43
N MET A 241 -2.51 3.64 -15.49
CA MET A 241 -1.91 3.11 -16.71
C MET A 241 -2.95 2.44 -17.63
N PRO A 242 -2.66 2.25 -18.93
CA PRO A 242 -3.48 1.39 -19.77
C PRO A 242 -3.63 0.01 -19.12
N GLY A 243 -4.84 -0.57 -19.12
CA GLY A 243 -5.11 -1.81 -18.38
C GLY A 243 -4.25 -3.01 -18.80
N GLU A 244 -3.78 -3.06 -20.04
CA GLU A 244 -2.85 -4.11 -20.50
C GLU A 244 -1.44 -3.96 -19.89
N ILE A 245 -1.10 -2.77 -19.38
CA ILE A 245 0.15 -2.47 -18.69
C ILE A 245 -0.05 -2.62 -17.19
N GLY A 246 -0.82 -1.72 -16.57
CA GLY A 246 -0.98 -1.68 -15.11
C GLY A 246 -1.60 -2.95 -14.58
N ALA A 247 -2.83 -3.25 -15.01
CA ALA A 247 -3.56 -4.47 -14.65
C ALA A 247 -3.14 -5.74 -15.44
N GLY A 248 -1.99 -5.70 -16.11
CA GLY A 248 -1.54 -6.75 -17.03
C GLY A 248 -0.08 -7.13 -16.81
N VAL A 249 0.80 -6.63 -17.67
CA VAL A 249 2.22 -7.01 -17.62
C VAL A 249 2.95 -6.51 -16.37
N PHE A 250 2.49 -5.43 -15.73
CA PHE A 250 3.09 -4.95 -14.50
C PHE A 250 2.78 -5.90 -13.32
N TRP A 251 1.52 -6.29 -13.12
CA TRP A 251 1.15 -7.32 -12.13
C TRP A 251 1.92 -8.63 -12.34
N THR A 252 1.91 -9.14 -13.58
CA THR A 252 2.61 -10.40 -13.91
C THR A 252 4.11 -10.28 -13.69
N GLY A 253 4.71 -9.17 -14.13
CA GLY A 253 6.12 -8.90 -13.97
C GLY A 253 6.56 -8.85 -12.52
N MET A 254 5.73 -8.31 -11.62
CA MET A 254 6.06 -8.27 -10.20
C MET A 254 6.03 -9.66 -9.54
N VAL A 255 5.14 -10.54 -9.99
CA VAL A 255 5.15 -11.95 -9.57
C VAL A 255 6.42 -12.65 -10.08
N ASP A 256 6.79 -12.42 -11.33
CA ASP A 256 8.03 -12.96 -11.91
C ASP A 256 9.27 -12.46 -11.15
N TYR A 257 9.29 -11.17 -10.77
CA TYR A 257 10.37 -10.58 -9.97
C TYR A 257 10.53 -11.26 -8.61
N VAL A 258 9.44 -11.41 -7.86
CA VAL A 258 9.45 -12.05 -6.54
C VAL A 258 9.85 -13.53 -6.64
N THR A 259 9.49 -14.20 -7.73
CA THR A 259 9.81 -15.62 -7.96
C THR A 259 11.16 -15.88 -8.64
N GLY A 260 11.94 -14.83 -8.92
CA GLY A 260 13.36 -14.99 -9.27
C GLY A 260 13.86 -14.13 -10.41
N ALA A 261 13.00 -13.48 -11.19
CA ALA A 261 13.44 -12.57 -12.24
C ALA A 261 14.20 -11.36 -11.65
N ASN A 262 15.08 -10.75 -12.44
CA ASN A 262 15.74 -9.50 -12.06
C ASN A 262 14.80 -8.31 -12.35
N ALA A 263 15.01 -7.18 -11.68
CA ALA A 263 14.17 -6.00 -11.87
C ALA A 263 14.30 -5.42 -13.30
N GLU A 264 15.51 -5.46 -13.88
CA GLU A 264 15.79 -4.89 -15.20
C GLU A 264 15.06 -5.63 -16.34
N ASP A 265 15.03 -6.98 -16.35
CA ASP A 265 14.35 -7.71 -17.42
C ASP A 265 12.84 -7.56 -17.31
N VAL A 266 12.31 -7.56 -16.08
CA VAL A 266 10.88 -7.31 -15.81
C VAL A 266 10.48 -5.91 -16.28
N ALA A 267 11.21 -4.89 -15.86
CA ALA A 267 10.99 -3.51 -16.25
C ALA A 267 11.07 -3.31 -17.77
N THR A 268 12.07 -3.93 -18.41
CA THR A 268 12.22 -3.89 -19.87
C THR A 268 11.05 -4.56 -20.57
N THR A 269 10.59 -5.72 -20.08
CA THR A 269 9.42 -6.42 -20.65
C THR A 269 8.15 -5.56 -20.56
N ILE A 270 7.95 -4.86 -19.44
CA ILE A 270 6.82 -3.95 -19.27
C ILE A 270 6.91 -2.78 -20.26
N GLN A 271 8.10 -2.18 -20.41
CA GLN A 271 8.30 -1.09 -21.37
C GLN A 271 8.07 -1.55 -22.81
N GLU A 272 8.65 -2.69 -23.21
CA GLU A 272 8.46 -3.24 -24.56
C GLU A 272 6.98 -3.47 -24.86
N ARG A 273 6.20 -3.95 -23.86
CA ARG A 273 4.76 -4.08 -24.04
C ARG A 273 4.10 -2.71 -24.20
N TRP A 274 4.45 -1.73 -23.40
CA TRP A 274 3.90 -0.38 -23.50
C TRP A 274 4.15 0.22 -24.89
N ASP A 275 5.38 0.09 -25.41
CA ASP A 275 5.75 0.62 -26.72
C ASP A 275 4.92 0.02 -27.87
N THR A 276 4.33 -1.18 -27.69
CA THR A 276 3.41 -1.76 -28.69
C THR A 276 2.01 -1.14 -28.71
N LEU A 277 1.66 -0.29 -27.73
CA LEU A 277 0.37 0.40 -27.66
C LEU A 277 0.37 1.76 -28.38
N GLN A 278 1.55 2.28 -28.73
CA GLN A 278 1.74 3.57 -29.42
C GLN A 278 1.69 3.41 -30.94
#